data_AF-A0A8T4AZ89-F1
#
_entry.id   AF-A0A8T4AZ89-F1
#
_cell.length_a   1.000
_cell.length_b   1.000
_cell.length_c   1.000
_cell.angle_alpha   90.00
_cell.angle_beta   90.00
_cell.angle_gamma   90.00
#
_symmetry.space_group_name_H-M   'P 1'
#
loop_
_entity.id
_entity.type
_entity.pdbx_description
1 polymer ?
#
loop_
_entity_poly.entity_id
_entity_poly.type
_entity_poly.pdbx_seq_one_letter_code
_entity_poly.pdbx_strand_id
1 'polypeptide(L)'
;MSQATDMAVFRTADAPKSQDEIQARNGEMHAAHLSSHSGDTDAAYAVAGMLQHFPAAGVVKLHNGSSFLEVLTPAASAPTTAASTGTKGQFWLHATGIDICVATDTWLRFAGASF
;
A
#
# COMPACT_ATOMS: atom_id res chain seq x y z
N MET A 1 -3.36 -56.29 -18.80
CA MET A 1 -3.62 -54.84 -18.72
C MET A 1 -2.35 -54.15 -19.19
N SER A 2 -2.36 -53.50 -20.35
CA SER A 2 -1.11 -53.00 -20.96
C SER A 2 -0.70 -51.67 -20.33
N GLN A 3 0.61 -51.47 -20.15
CA GLN A 3 1.24 -50.24 -19.65
C GLN A 3 0.91 -48.97 -20.49
N ALA A 4 0.15 -49.09 -21.58
CA ALA A 4 -0.23 -47.98 -22.44
C ALA A 4 -1.25 -47.03 -21.77
N THR A 5 -2.04 -47.52 -20.81
CA THR A 5 -3.05 -46.68 -20.12
C THR A 5 -2.43 -45.77 -19.05
N ASP A 6 -1.27 -46.14 -18.49
CA ASP A 6 -0.59 -45.37 -17.44
C ASP A 6 0.34 -44.26 -17.99
N MET A 7 0.62 -44.23 -19.29
CA MET A 7 1.44 -43.18 -19.92
C MET A 7 0.62 -42.01 -20.48
N ALA A 8 -0.71 -42.03 -20.39
CA ALA A 8 -1.56 -40.93 -20.85
C ALA A 8 -1.68 -39.78 -19.81
N VAL A 9 -1.02 -39.90 -18.65
CA VAL A 9 -0.97 -38.86 -17.60
C VAL A 9 0.24 -37.92 -17.79
N PHE A 10 0.79 -37.83 -19.00
CA PHE A 10 1.69 -36.73 -19.34
C PHE A 10 0.88 -35.50 -19.73
N ARG A 11 0.48 -34.76 -18.70
CA ARG A 11 0.21 -33.31 -18.70
C ARG A 11 -0.65 -32.85 -19.87
N THR A 12 -1.97 -32.79 -19.66
CA THR A 12 -2.72 -31.62 -20.11
C THR A 12 -2.05 -30.42 -19.46
N ALA A 13 -1.07 -29.82 -20.15
CA ALA A 13 -0.64 -28.48 -19.81
C ALA A 13 -1.91 -27.63 -19.84
N ASP A 14 -2.17 -26.88 -18.76
CA ASP A 14 -3.22 -25.87 -18.79
C ASP A 14 -3.07 -25.09 -20.10
N ALA A 15 -4.19 -24.91 -20.82
CA ALA A 15 -4.17 -24.13 -22.05
C ALA A 15 -3.44 -22.80 -21.78
N PRO A 16 -2.65 -22.28 -22.74
CA PRO A 16 -1.98 -21.00 -22.58
C PRO A 16 -2.98 -19.98 -22.07
N LYS A 17 -2.69 -19.38 -20.91
CA LYS A 17 -3.58 -18.38 -20.31
C LYS A 17 -3.83 -17.27 -21.32
N SER A 18 -5.09 -16.89 -21.47
CA SER A 18 -5.44 -15.74 -22.29
C SER A 18 -4.82 -14.48 -21.71
N GLN A 19 -4.69 -13.45 -22.54
CA GLN A 19 -4.16 -12.17 -22.09
C GLN A 19 -5.03 -11.56 -20.98
N ASP A 20 -6.35 -11.75 -21.05
CA ASP A 20 -7.30 -11.29 -20.04
C ASP A 20 -7.13 -12.03 -18.70
N GLU A 21 -6.91 -13.35 -18.72
CA GLU A 21 -6.63 -14.13 -17.50
C GLU A 21 -5.32 -13.69 -16.83
N ILE A 22 -4.30 -13.38 -17.63
CA ILE A 22 -3.01 -12.88 -17.12
C ILE A 22 -3.19 -11.50 -16.48
N GLN A 23 -3.95 -10.61 -17.12
CA GLN A 23 -4.22 -9.28 -16.58
C GLN A 23 -5.03 -9.32 -15.29
N ALA A 24 -6.09 -10.14 -15.23
CA ALA A 24 -6.88 -10.33 -14.03
C ALA A 24 -6.02 -10.83 -12.86
N ARG A 25 -5.21 -11.87 -13.09
CA ARG A 25 -4.31 -12.40 -12.06
C ARG A 25 -3.26 -11.39 -11.61
N ASN A 26 -2.71 -10.61 -12.53
CA ASN A 26 -1.76 -9.54 -12.18
C ASN A 26 -2.43 -8.44 -11.34
N GLY A 27 -3.67 -8.08 -11.66
CA GLY A 27 -4.47 -7.15 -10.86
C GLY A 27 -4.71 -7.67 -9.45
N GLU A 28 -5.10 -8.94 -9.31
CA GLU A 28 -5.28 -9.60 -8.01
C GLU A 28 -3.97 -9.67 -7.21
N MET A 29 -2.85 -10.05 -7.83
CA MET A 29 -1.56 -10.09 -7.14
C MET A 29 -1.09 -8.69 -6.72
N HIS A 30 -1.32 -7.67 -7.55
CA HIS A 30 -1.00 -6.30 -7.20
C HIS A 30 -1.85 -5.81 -6.03
N ALA A 31 -3.16 -6.07 -6.06
CA ALA A 31 -4.06 -5.74 -4.95
C ALA A 31 -3.67 -6.50 -3.68
N ALA A 32 -3.31 -7.78 -3.79
CA ALA A 32 -2.82 -8.58 -2.66
C ALA A 32 -1.51 -8.00 -2.10
N HIS A 33 -0.57 -7.59 -2.95
CA HIS A 33 0.68 -6.95 -2.52
C HIS A 33 0.45 -5.61 -1.83
N LEU A 34 -0.47 -4.78 -2.34
CA LEU A 34 -0.87 -3.54 -1.66
C LEU A 34 -1.55 -3.83 -0.32
N SER A 35 -2.41 -4.86 -0.28
CA SER A 35 -3.09 -5.27 0.96
C SER A 35 -2.12 -5.84 1.99
N SER A 36 -1.03 -6.51 1.59
CA SER A 36 -0.06 -7.05 2.55
C SER A 36 0.71 -5.93 3.26
N HIS A 37 0.89 -4.78 2.60
CA HIS A 37 1.54 -3.58 3.13
C HIS A 37 0.55 -2.59 3.79
N SER A 38 -0.68 -3.03 4.05
CA SER A 38 -1.68 -2.27 4.79
C SER A 38 -2.41 -3.14 5.81
N GLY A 39 -2.74 -2.58 6.97
CA GLY A 39 -3.44 -3.31 8.03
C GLY A 39 -3.15 -2.75 9.41
N ASP A 40 -3.92 -3.20 10.40
CA ASP A 40 -3.90 -2.61 11.75
C ASP A 40 -2.90 -3.27 12.70
N THR A 41 -2.11 -4.22 12.20
CA THR A 41 -1.05 -4.91 12.95
C THR A 41 0.26 -4.81 12.20
N ASP A 42 1.35 -4.73 12.95
CA ASP A 42 2.70 -4.67 12.40
C ASP A 42 2.97 -5.93 11.55
N ALA A 43 3.47 -5.73 10.33
CA ALA A 43 3.77 -6.84 9.44
C ALA A 43 4.89 -7.72 10.01
N ALA A 44 4.64 -9.03 10.13
CA ALA A 44 5.61 -10.00 10.68
C ALA A 44 6.90 -10.12 9.84
N TYR A 45 6.89 -9.65 8.60
CA TYR A 45 8.01 -9.69 7.66
C TYR A 45 8.68 -8.31 7.50
N ALA A 46 8.50 -7.40 8.46
CA ALA A 46 9.04 -6.06 8.38
C ALA A 46 10.56 -6.02 8.29
N VAL A 47 11.06 -5.27 7.31
CA VAL A 47 12.49 -4.99 7.10
C VAL A 47 12.75 -3.51 7.31
N ALA A 48 13.99 -3.15 7.67
CA ALA A 48 14.35 -1.73 7.81
C ALA A 48 14.04 -0.97 6.50
N GLY A 49 13.36 0.16 6.61
CA GLY A 49 12.92 0.96 5.47
C GLY A 49 11.51 0.62 4.95
N MET A 50 10.86 -0.43 5.46
CA MET A 50 9.49 -0.77 5.05
C MET A 50 8.52 0.32 5.50
N LEU A 51 7.74 0.84 4.55
CA LEU A 51 6.57 1.67 4.82
C LEU A 51 5.32 0.78 4.91
N GLN A 52 4.52 0.99 5.95
CA GLN A 52 3.24 0.30 6.14
C GLN A 52 2.16 1.31 6.49
N HIS A 53 0.99 1.18 5.87
CA HIS A 53 -0.18 2.01 6.14
C HIS A 53 -1.11 1.30 7.15
N PHE A 54 -1.49 2.01 8.21
CA PHE A 54 -2.41 1.53 9.26
C PHE A 54 -3.76 2.24 9.10
N PRO A 55 -4.71 1.66 8.35
CA PRO A 55 -5.91 2.35 7.91
C PRO A 55 -6.84 2.73 9.07
N ALA A 56 -6.98 1.92 10.13
CA ALA A 56 -7.86 2.27 11.25
C ALA A 56 -7.33 3.48 12.05
N ALA A 57 -6.01 3.64 12.12
CA ALA A 57 -5.35 4.77 12.76
C ALA A 57 -5.10 5.94 11.80
N GLY A 58 -5.24 5.72 10.48
CA GLY A 58 -4.93 6.70 9.44
C GLY A 58 -3.45 7.10 9.38
N VAL A 59 -2.55 6.30 9.93
CA VAL A 59 -1.12 6.61 10.02
C VAL A 59 -0.30 5.80 9.02
N VAL A 60 0.82 6.37 8.58
CA VAL A 60 1.86 5.60 7.89
C VAL A 60 3.03 5.45 8.85
N LYS A 61 3.52 4.22 8.99
CA LYS A 61 4.70 3.91 9.81
C LYS A 61 5.86 3.41 8.95
N LEU A 62 7.07 3.72 9.39
CA LEU A 62 8.34 3.24 8.83
C LEU A 62 8.98 2.28 9.82
N HIS A 63 9.30 1.07 9.36
CA HIS A 63 10.09 0.15 10.17
C HIS A 63 11.56 0.58 10.18
N ASN A 64 12.12 0.88 11.35
CA ASN A 64 13.50 1.32 11.50
C ASN A 64 14.53 0.18 11.65
N GLY A 65 14.07 -1.08 11.57
CA GLY A 65 14.88 -2.28 11.81
C GLY A 65 14.58 -2.99 13.13
N SER A 66 13.91 -2.33 14.08
CA SER A 66 13.45 -2.94 15.33
C SER A 66 11.96 -2.73 15.62
N SER A 67 11.38 -1.64 15.12
CA SER A 67 10.02 -1.23 15.42
C SER A 67 9.45 -0.35 14.31
N PHE A 68 8.12 -0.30 14.20
CA PHE A 68 7.45 0.68 13.37
C PHE A 68 7.35 2.03 14.08
N LEU A 69 7.90 3.07 13.45
CA LEU A 69 7.79 4.47 13.87
C LEU A 69 6.77 5.18 13.02
N GLU A 70 5.86 5.93 13.63
CA GLU A 70 4.94 6.79 12.89
C GLU A 70 5.72 7.90 12.18
N VAL A 71 5.59 7.98 10.86
CA VAL A 71 6.25 9.00 10.02
C VAL A 71 5.27 10.05 9.52
N LEU A 72 3.99 9.68 9.42
CA LEU A 72 2.92 10.55 8.97
C LEU A 72 1.71 10.37 9.90
N THR A 73 1.32 11.46 10.56
CA THR A 73 0.17 11.52 11.46
C THR A 73 -0.99 12.19 10.74
N PRO A 74 -2.19 11.59 10.64
CA PRO A 74 -3.30 12.28 9.99
C PRO A 74 -3.71 13.50 10.82
N ALA A 75 -3.97 14.62 10.15
CA ALA A 75 -4.61 15.76 10.77
C ALA A 75 -6.05 15.40 11.15
N ALA A 76 -6.57 15.94 12.25
CA ALA A 76 -7.97 15.72 12.64
C ALA A 76 -8.97 16.36 11.66
N SER A 77 -8.52 17.38 10.91
CA SER A 77 -9.29 18.07 9.89
C SER A 77 -8.37 18.59 8.79
N ALA A 78 -8.93 18.78 7.59
CA ALA A 78 -8.22 19.42 6.48
C ALA A 78 -7.69 20.82 6.89
N PRO A 79 -6.46 21.20 6.50
CA PRO A 79 -6.00 22.57 6.66
C PRO A 79 -6.86 23.49 5.80
N THR A 80 -7.39 24.56 6.39
CA THR A 80 -8.21 25.56 5.67
C THR A 80 -7.36 26.50 4.82
N THR A 81 -6.11 26.71 5.24
CA THR A 81 -5.10 27.53 4.57
C THR A 81 -3.70 26.93 4.76
N ALA A 82 -2.72 27.40 3.98
CA ALA A 82 -1.31 27.03 4.17
C ALA A 82 -0.75 27.41 5.56
N ALA A 83 -1.41 28.34 6.26
CA ALA A 83 -1.04 28.83 7.59
C ALA A 83 -1.86 28.18 8.73
N SER A 84 -2.62 27.12 8.44
CA SER A 84 -3.44 26.45 9.46
C SER A 84 -2.57 25.83 10.54
N THR A 85 -3.00 25.92 11.79
CA THR A 85 -2.27 25.29 12.88
C THR A 85 -2.24 23.78 12.76
N GLY A 86 -1.03 23.25 12.86
CA GLY A 86 -0.71 21.84 12.71
C GLY A 86 0.59 21.50 13.42
N THR A 87 0.83 20.20 13.57
CA THR A 87 2.06 19.65 14.11
C THR A 87 2.92 19.13 12.97
N LYS A 88 4.24 19.36 13.04
CA LYS A 88 5.18 18.85 12.04
C LYS A 88 5.00 17.34 11.86
N GLY A 89 4.90 16.89 10.60
CA GLY A 89 4.65 15.51 10.24
C GLY A 89 3.16 15.16 10.11
N GLN A 90 2.26 16.09 10.44
CA GLN A 90 0.85 15.88 10.13
C GLN A 90 0.60 15.93 8.63
N PHE A 91 -0.36 15.14 8.15
CA PHE A 91 -0.77 15.16 6.76
C PHE A 91 -2.29 15.11 6.63
N TRP A 92 -2.79 15.57 5.49
CA TRP A 92 -4.19 15.38 5.10
C TRP A 92 -4.26 14.92 3.64
N LEU A 93 -4.98 13.83 3.40
CA LEU A 93 -5.19 13.30 2.05
C LEU A 93 -6.46 13.90 1.43
N HIS A 94 -6.32 14.38 0.21
CA HIS A 94 -7.41 14.81 -0.65
C HIS A 94 -7.53 13.85 -1.84
N ALA A 95 -8.66 13.91 -2.56
CA ALA A 95 -8.81 13.21 -3.83
C ALA A 95 -7.76 13.63 -4.89
N THR A 96 -7.18 14.83 -4.77
CA THR A 96 -6.27 15.43 -5.77
C THR A 96 -4.84 15.60 -5.27
N GLY A 97 -4.49 15.07 -4.10
CA GLY A 97 -3.15 15.22 -3.56
C GLY A 97 -3.06 15.04 -2.05
N ILE A 98 -1.93 15.45 -1.50
CA ILE A 98 -1.62 15.37 -0.07
C ILE A 98 -1.09 16.72 0.42
N ASP A 99 -1.60 17.18 1.55
CA ASP A 99 -1.08 18.33 2.28
C ASP A 99 -0.23 17.83 3.47
N ILE A 100 0.98 18.34 3.65
CA ILE A 100 1.92 17.93 4.71
C ILE A 100 2.35 19.16 5.53
N CYS A 101 2.19 19.09 6.85
CA CYS A 101 2.65 20.09 7.80
C CYS A 101 4.16 19.92 8.03
N VAL A 102 4.97 20.84 7.49
CA VAL A 102 6.44 20.76 7.54
C VAL A 102 7.04 21.53 8.73
N ALA A 103 6.28 22.48 9.25
CA ALA A 103 6.56 23.24 10.47
C ALA A 103 5.22 23.70 11.07
N THR A 104 5.22 24.14 12.33
CA THR A 104 4.02 24.72 12.95
C THR A 104 3.47 25.82 12.05
N ASP A 105 2.15 25.78 11.82
CA ASP A 105 1.44 26.71 10.94
C ASP A 105 1.98 26.78 9.49
N THR A 106 2.63 25.72 8.99
CA THR A 106 3.15 25.68 7.61
C THR A 106 2.81 24.35 6.93
N TRP A 107 1.87 24.40 6.00
CA TRP A 107 1.45 23.27 5.17
C TRP A 107 1.94 23.41 3.73
N LEU A 108 2.49 22.32 3.20
CA LEU A 108 2.87 22.20 1.79
C LEU A 108 1.96 21.21 1.08
N ARG A 109 1.45 21.63 -0.08
CA ARG A 109 0.60 20.79 -0.94
C ARG A 109 1.43 20.09 -2.01
N PHE A 110 1.28 18.78 -2.09
CA PHE A 110 1.76 17.96 -3.19
C PHE A 110 0.55 17.51 -4.00
N ALA A 111 0.40 18.05 -5.20
CA ALA A 111 -0.63 17.60 -6.12
C ALA A 111 -0.31 16.16 -6.58
N GLY A 112 -1.30 15.27 -6.47
CA GLY A 112 -1.23 13.94 -7.08
C GLY A 112 -1.80 14.00 -8.49
N ALA A 113 -1.23 13.24 -9.42
CA ALA A 113 -1.94 12.96 -10.66
C ALA A 113 -3.19 12.13 -10.33
N SER A 114 -4.36 12.57 -10.77
CA SER A 114 -5.58 11.76 -10.71
C SER A 114 -5.36 10.48 -11.53
N PHE A 115 -5.53 9.32 -10.89
CA PHE A 115 -5.42 8.01 -11.53
C PHE A 115 -6.67 7.69 -12.34
#